data_AF-A0A656JRI5-F1
#
_entry.id   AF-A0A656JRI5-F1
#
_cell.length_a   1.000
_cell.length_b   1.000
_cell.length_c   1.000
_cell.angle_alpha   90.00
_cell.angle_beta   90.00
_cell.angle_gamma   90.00
#
_symmetry.space_group_name_H-M   'P 1'
#
loop_
_entity.id
_entity.type
_entity.pdbx_description
1 polymer ?
#
loop_
_entity_poly.entity_id
_entity_poly.type
_entity_poly.pdbx_seq_one_letter_code
_entity_poly.pdbx_strand_id
1 'polypeptide(L)'
;MNKSLPEYSYKDYLLANKDRLSRFDYFYRVRTSLGLHDDVAMSVVALFNPTLFVHEGGYFVKENFTQDRYDQTVAQGIAPLEIPGWLNMVEITSLLGDIGYDEAAELGAVIRDCWNKKLDRQFPGSGFEARLVLEDDLDEVWVTLCKQ
;
A
#
# COMPACT_ATOMS: atom_id res chain seq x y z
N MET A 1 -3.30 -1.30 -32.53
CA MET A 1 -3.76 -2.61 -32.03
C MET A 1 -3.33 -2.73 -30.58
N ASN A 2 -4.25 -2.47 -29.65
CA ASN A 2 -4.04 -2.85 -28.26
C ASN A 2 -4.15 -4.37 -28.21
N LYS A 3 -3.03 -5.08 -28.08
CA LYS A 3 -3.10 -6.48 -27.66
C LYS A 3 -3.51 -6.44 -26.21
N SER A 4 -4.76 -6.82 -25.91
CA SER A 4 -5.12 -7.18 -24.55
C SER A 4 -4.09 -8.21 -24.08
N LEU A 5 -3.41 -7.89 -22.99
CA LEU A 5 -2.56 -8.85 -22.32
C LEU A 5 -3.47 -10.02 -21.91
N PRO A 6 -3.10 -11.28 -22.17
CA PRO A 6 -3.92 -12.38 -21.71
C PRO A 6 -4.02 -12.27 -20.18
N GLU A 7 -5.25 -12.24 -19.65
CA GLU A 7 -5.55 -12.53 -18.26
C GLU A 7 -4.94 -13.89 -17.95
N TYR A 8 -3.71 -13.89 -17.44
CA TYR A 8 -2.99 -15.10 -17.14
C TYR A 8 -2.84 -15.15 -15.64
N SER A 9 -3.91 -15.58 -14.97
CA SER A 9 -3.93 -15.73 -13.53
C SER A 9 -2.88 -16.76 -13.09
N TYR A 10 -2.54 -16.78 -11.79
CA TYR A 10 -1.67 -17.82 -11.26
C TYR A 10 -2.27 -19.22 -11.48
N LYS A 11 -3.59 -19.34 -11.45
CA LYS A 11 -4.31 -20.61 -11.71
C LYS A 11 -4.09 -21.08 -13.15
N ASP A 12 -4.22 -20.19 -14.13
CA ASP A 12 -3.97 -20.53 -15.55
C ASP A 12 -2.52 -20.91 -15.78
N TYR A 13 -1.61 -20.24 -15.07
CA TYR A 13 -0.19 -20.57 -15.11
C TYR A 13 0.13 -21.96 -14.58
N LEU A 14 -0.49 -22.36 -13.47
CA LEU A 14 -0.32 -23.72 -12.95
C LEU A 14 -0.88 -24.77 -13.92
N LEU A 15 -2.08 -24.55 -14.45
CA LEU A 15 -2.72 -25.45 -15.42
C LEU A 15 -1.86 -25.67 -16.66
N ALA A 16 -1.29 -24.61 -17.22
CA ALA A 16 -0.44 -24.69 -18.40
C ALA A 16 0.92 -25.38 -18.14
N ASN A 17 1.40 -25.35 -16.89
CA ASN A 17 2.72 -25.87 -16.52
C ASN A 17 2.66 -27.16 -15.68
N LYS A 18 1.48 -27.80 -15.58
CA LYS A 18 1.25 -29.06 -14.86
C LYS A 18 1.80 -29.04 -13.43
N ASP A 19 1.59 -27.92 -12.74
CA ASP A 19 1.99 -27.71 -11.33
C ASP A 19 3.49 -27.82 -11.03
N ARG A 20 4.36 -27.70 -12.05
CA ARG A 20 5.81 -27.80 -11.88
C ARG A 20 6.49 -26.51 -11.46
N LEU A 21 5.76 -25.38 -11.44
CA LEU A 21 6.33 -24.04 -11.29
C LEU A 21 5.71 -23.32 -10.08
N SER A 22 6.54 -22.55 -9.38
CA SER A 22 6.18 -21.85 -8.15
C SER A 22 5.50 -20.50 -8.39
N ARG A 23 4.99 -19.89 -7.32
CA ARG A 23 4.46 -18.52 -7.36
C ARG A 23 5.53 -17.47 -7.69
N PHE A 24 6.79 -17.72 -7.36
CA PHE A 24 7.89 -16.83 -7.75
C PHE A 24 8.26 -16.97 -9.23
N ASP A 25 8.14 -18.17 -9.80
CA ASP A 25 8.27 -18.36 -11.25
C ASP A 25 7.16 -17.63 -12.01
N TYR A 26 5.94 -17.65 -11.47
CA TYR A 26 4.83 -16.86 -11.98
C TYR A 26 5.12 -15.35 -11.92
N PHE A 27 5.55 -14.84 -10.76
CA PHE A 27 5.92 -13.43 -10.61
C PHE A 27 7.01 -13.02 -11.61
N TYR A 28 8.08 -13.80 -11.73
CA TYR A 28 9.16 -13.56 -12.69
C TYR A 28 8.62 -13.52 -14.13
N ARG A 29 7.78 -14.49 -14.51
CA ARG A 29 7.15 -14.51 -15.84
C ARG A 29 6.28 -13.30 -16.10
N VAL A 30 5.40 -12.92 -15.17
CA VAL A 30 4.52 -11.75 -15.33
C VAL A 30 5.36 -10.49 -15.49
N ARG A 31 6.30 -10.28 -14.57
CA ARG A 31 7.21 -9.13 -14.59
C ARG A 31 7.98 -9.02 -15.91
N THR A 32 8.53 -10.12 -16.41
CA THR A 32 9.25 -10.13 -17.69
C THR A 32 8.34 -9.96 -18.90
N SER A 33 7.17 -10.62 -18.91
CA SER A 33 6.21 -10.56 -20.03
C SER A 33 5.58 -9.19 -20.20
N LEU A 34 5.36 -8.48 -19.08
CA LEU A 34 4.84 -7.11 -19.05
C LEU A 34 5.95 -6.05 -19.17
N GLY A 35 7.22 -6.46 -19.12
CA GLY A 35 8.35 -5.52 -19.10
C GLY A 35 8.32 -4.58 -17.89
N LEU A 36 7.84 -5.04 -16.72
CA LEU A 36 7.81 -4.21 -15.52
C LEU A 36 9.22 -3.82 -15.12
N HIS A 37 9.41 -2.52 -14.93
CA HIS A 37 10.65 -1.94 -14.48
C HIS A 37 10.88 -2.24 -12.98
N ASP A 38 12.15 -2.17 -12.53
CA ASP A 38 12.51 -2.56 -11.16
C ASP A 38 11.87 -1.66 -10.09
N ASP A 39 11.56 -0.42 -10.44
CA ASP A 39 10.85 0.52 -9.57
C ASP A 39 9.46 0.03 -9.16
N VAL A 40 8.73 -0.68 -10.02
CA VAL A 40 7.42 -1.26 -9.67
C VAL A 40 7.58 -2.26 -8.53
N ALA A 41 8.59 -3.13 -8.62
CA ALA A 41 8.86 -4.10 -7.55
C ALA A 41 9.24 -3.38 -6.24
N MET A 42 10.05 -2.32 -6.34
CA MET A 42 10.43 -1.52 -5.17
C MET A 42 9.23 -0.77 -4.56
N SER A 43 8.30 -0.27 -5.38
CA SER A 43 7.07 0.38 -4.92
C SER A 43 6.15 -0.60 -4.19
N VAL A 44 6.02 -1.85 -4.68
CA VAL A 44 5.27 -2.90 -3.97
C VAL A 44 5.93 -3.20 -2.62
N VAL A 45 7.26 -3.31 -2.56
CA VAL A 45 7.98 -3.51 -1.29
C VAL A 45 7.77 -2.33 -0.34
N ALA A 46 7.76 -1.10 -0.86
CA ALA A 46 7.55 0.11 -0.07
C ALA A 46 6.14 0.19 0.52
N LEU A 47 5.14 -0.44 -0.11
CA LEU A 47 3.80 -0.55 0.49
C LEU A 47 3.82 -1.28 1.83
N PHE A 48 4.65 -2.32 2.00
CA PHE A 48 4.75 -3.03 3.28
C PHE A 48 5.83 -2.46 4.20
N ASN A 49 6.90 -1.90 3.64
CA ASN A 49 8.05 -1.42 4.41
C ASN A 49 8.40 0.02 4.03
N PRO A 50 7.48 0.98 4.17
CA PRO A 50 7.62 2.35 3.66
C PRO A 50 8.73 3.11 4.35
N THR A 51 9.29 4.12 3.72
CA THR A 51 10.22 5.02 4.41
C THR A 51 9.43 5.95 5.32
N LEU A 52 9.56 5.79 6.64
CA LEU A 52 8.92 6.66 7.62
C LEU A 52 9.86 7.82 7.98
N PHE A 53 9.31 9.02 8.11
CA PHE A 53 10.05 10.20 8.55
C PHE A 53 9.17 11.14 9.39
N VAL A 54 9.80 12.09 10.10
CA VAL A 54 9.13 13.07 10.96
C VAL A 54 9.12 14.43 10.29
N HIS A 55 7.98 15.12 10.33
CA HIS A 55 7.82 16.49 9.86
C HIS A 55 6.80 17.21 10.74
N GLU A 56 7.16 18.38 11.30
CA GLU A 56 6.28 19.17 12.18
C GLU A 56 5.62 18.37 13.32
N GLY A 57 6.35 17.38 13.88
CA GLY A 57 5.86 16.51 14.95
C GLY A 57 4.93 15.37 14.50
N GLY A 58 4.54 15.34 13.22
CA GLY A 58 3.82 14.24 12.59
C GLY A 58 4.76 13.20 11.96
N TYR A 59 4.26 11.99 11.78
CA TYR A 59 4.99 10.88 11.14
C TYR A 59 4.38 10.60 9.76
N PHE A 60 5.22 10.44 8.74
CA PHE A 60 4.77 10.36 7.35
C PHE A 60 5.43 9.22 6.58
N VAL A 61 4.66 8.67 5.64
CA VAL A 61 5.12 7.71 4.63
C VAL A 61 5.68 8.50 3.45
N LYS A 62 7.00 8.43 3.24
CA LYS A 62 7.71 9.18 2.20
C LYS A 62 7.17 8.93 0.80
N GLU A 63 6.77 7.69 0.52
CA GLU A 63 6.27 7.28 -0.78
C GLU A 63 4.89 7.87 -1.11
N ASN A 64 4.14 8.33 -0.10
CA ASN A 64 2.82 8.96 -0.27
C ASN A 64 2.88 10.49 -0.04
N PHE A 65 3.94 10.98 0.60
CA PHE A 65 4.07 12.38 0.97
C PHE A 65 4.57 13.27 -0.17
N THR A 66 3.94 14.42 -0.34
CA THR A 66 4.51 15.56 -1.08
C THR A 66 4.30 16.84 -0.28
N GLN A 67 5.24 17.80 -0.42
CA GLN A 67 5.12 19.08 0.26
C GLN A 67 3.84 19.82 -0.16
N ASP A 68 3.48 19.76 -1.44
CA ASP A 68 2.27 20.39 -1.96
C ASP A 68 1.00 19.85 -1.29
N ARG A 69 0.88 18.52 -1.09
CA ARG A 69 -0.27 17.93 -0.39
C ARG A 69 -0.29 18.35 1.08
N TYR A 70 0.87 18.44 1.71
CA TYR A 70 0.99 18.91 3.08
C TYR A 70 0.53 20.36 3.22
N ASP A 71 1.06 21.26 2.40
CA ASP A 71 0.73 22.68 2.43
C ASP A 71 -0.75 22.92 2.14
N GLN A 72 -1.34 22.15 1.22
CA GLN A 72 -2.78 22.18 0.95
C GLN A 72 -3.61 21.73 2.17
N THR A 73 -3.16 20.70 2.88
CA THR A 73 -3.87 20.18 4.07
C THR A 73 -3.77 21.18 5.23
N VAL A 74 -2.62 21.84 5.40
CA VAL A 74 -2.44 22.96 6.34
C VAL A 74 -3.37 24.13 5.99
N ALA A 75 -3.46 24.49 4.71
CA ALA A 75 -4.33 25.58 4.24
C ALA A 75 -5.83 25.30 4.46
N GLN A 76 -6.22 24.02 4.55
CA GLN A 76 -7.58 23.60 4.91
C GLN A 76 -7.88 23.72 6.42
N GLY A 77 -6.89 24.10 7.24
CA GLY A 77 -7.06 24.29 8.68
C GLY A 77 -7.05 22.99 9.49
N ILE A 78 -6.59 21.88 8.90
CA ILE A 78 -6.45 20.60 9.61
C ILE A 78 -5.38 20.75 10.70
N ALA A 79 -5.66 20.22 11.89
CA ALA A 79 -4.71 20.32 12.99
C ALA A 79 -3.42 19.54 12.66
N PRO A 80 -2.22 20.06 12.96
CA PRO A 80 -0.96 19.44 12.55
C PRO A 80 -0.81 17.95 12.86
N LEU A 81 -1.36 17.50 14.00
CA LEU A 81 -1.31 16.10 14.43
C LEU A 81 -2.33 15.19 13.74
N GLU A 82 -3.33 15.76 13.07
CA GLU A 82 -4.33 15.03 12.27
C GLU A 82 -3.88 14.88 10.81
N ILE A 83 -3.01 15.78 10.32
CA ILE A 83 -2.49 15.78 8.94
C ILE A 83 -1.90 14.42 8.52
N PRO A 84 -1.07 13.73 9.35
CA PRO A 84 -0.59 12.39 9.04
C PRO A 84 -1.71 11.41 8.67
N GLY A 85 -2.83 11.45 9.40
CA GLY A 85 -3.96 10.55 9.17
C GLY A 85 -4.55 10.70 7.78
N TRP A 86 -4.50 11.90 7.20
CA TRP A 86 -4.98 12.18 5.84
C TRP A 86 -3.92 11.91 4.77
N LEU A 87 -2.70 12.38 4.98
CA LEU A 87 -1.65 12.27 3.96
C LEU A 87 -1.09 10.86 3.80
N ASN A 88 -1.19 10.04 4.84
CA ASN A 88 -0.72 8.67 4.79
C ASN A 88 -1.79 7.69 4.27
N MET A 89 -3.02 8.14 3.97
CA MET A 89 -4.08 7.27 3.46
C MET A 89 -3.68 6.63 2.12
N VAL A 90 -3.80 5.31 2.08
CA VAL A 90 -3.67 4.49 0.88
C VAL A 90 -4.93 3.65 0.74
N GLU A 91 -5.65 3.83 -0.35
CA GLU A 91 -6.84 3.04 -0.70
C GLU A 91 -6.40 1.70 -1.27
N ILE A 92 -6.58 0.61 -0.54
CA ILE A 92 -6.12 -0.72 -0.95
C ILE A 92 -6.99 -1.28 -2.08
N THR A 93 -8.30 -1.04 -2.03
CA THR A 93 -9.26 -1.42 -3.06
C THR A 93 -8.89 -0.80 -4.40
N SER A 94 -8.71 0.52 -4.48
CA SER A 94 -8.33 1.17 -5.74
C SER A 94 -6.87 0.95 -6.16
N LEU A 95 -5.91 0.84 -5.22
CA LEU A 95 -4.49 0.71 -5.56
C LEU A 95 -4.18 -0.54 -6.39
N LEU A 96 -4.91 -1.63 -6.16
CA LEU A 96 -4.66 -2.93 -6.76
C LEU A 96 -5.65 -3.32 -7.86
N GLY A 97 -6.62 -2.44 -8.16
CA GLY A 97 -7.64 -2.66 -9.18
C GLY A 97 -8.82 -3.47 -8.64
N ASP A 98 -9.32 -4.44 -9.43
CA ASP A 98 -10.50 -5.28 -9.11
C ASP A 98 -10.25 -6.31 -7.98
N ILE A 99 -9.54 -5.94 -6.91
CA ILE A 99 -9.45 -6.74 -5.69
C ILE A 99 -10.77 -6.62 -4.93
N GLY A 100 -11.31 -7.75 -4.45
CA GLY A 100 -12.51 -7.74 -3.62
C GLY A 100 -12.24 -7.12 -2.25
N TYR A 101 -13.30 -6.63 -1.60
CA TYR A 101 -13.24 -6.00 -0.28
C TYR A 101 -12.59 -6.89 0.77
N ASP A 102 -12.98 -8.17 0.86
CA ASP A 102 -12.43 -9.11 1.82
C ASP A 102 -10.92 -9.30 1.61
N GLU A 103 -10.47 -9.48 0.37
CA GLU A 103 -9.05 -9.60 0.05
C GLU A 103 -8.29 -8.29 0.31
N ALA A 104 -8.91 -7.14 0.05
CA ALA A 104 -8.34 -5.83 0.37
C ALA A 104 -8.20 -5.63 1.88
N ALA A 105 -9.18 -6.08 2.67
CA ALA A 105 -9.15 -6.03 4.14
C ALA A 105 -8.04 -6.92 4.72
N GLU A 106 -7.89 -8.15 4.21
CA GLU A 106 -6.79 -9.03 4.60
C GLU A 106 -5.43 -8.42 4.29
N LEU A 107 -5.27 -7.87 3.08
CA LEU A 107 -4.03 -7.24 2.67
C LEU A 107 -3.73 -5.96 3.47
N GLY A 108 -4.75 -5.13 3.69
CA GLY A 108 -4.67 -3.92 4.49
C GLY A 108 -4.26 -4.21 5.94
N ALA A 109 -4.77 -5.30 6.54
CA ALA A 109 -4.35 -5.74 7.86
C ALA A 109 -2.85 -6.11 7.90
N VAL A 110 -2.33 -6.78 6.87
CA VAL A 110 -0.90 -7.10 6.76
C VAL A 110 -0.07 -5.82 6.63
N ILE A 111 -0.48 -4.88 5.78
CA ILE A 111 0.21 -3.59 5.60
C ILE A 111 0.23 -2.81 6.91
N ARG A 112 -0.92 -2.67 7.59
CA ARG A 112 -1.05 -2.06 8.92
C ARG A 112 -0.05 -2.66 9.90
N ASP A 113 0.01 -3.99 9.99
CA ASP A 113 0.90 -4.67 10.93
C ASP A 113 2.37 -4.46 10.62
N CYS A 114 2.74 -4.44 9.34
CA CYS A 114 4.10 -4.13 8.91
C CYS A 114 4.48 -2.68 9.25
N TRP A 115 3.57 -1.73 9.04
CA TRP A 115 3.78 -0.32 9.36
C TRP A 115 3.93 -0.11 10.86
N ASN A 116 3.07 -0.70 11.68
CA ASN A 116 3.18 -0.66 13.14
C ASN A 116 4.51 -1.22 13.63
N LYS A 117 4.92 -2.41 13.15
CA LYS A 117 6.23 -2.98 13.49
C LYS A 117 7.40 -2.07 13.09
N LYS A 118 7.29 -1.40 11.95
CA LYS A 118 8.32 -0.47 11.49
C LYS A 118 8.36 0.79 12.36
N LEU A 119 7.21 1.35 12.68
CA LEU A 119 7.04 2.51 13.55
C LEU A 119 7.62 2.23 14.94
N ASP A 120 7.25 1.12 15.57
CA ASP A 120 7.75 0.74 16.90
C ASP A 120 9.27 0.57 16.92
N ARG A 121 9.84 0.00 15.85
CA ARG A 121 11.28 -0.19 15.73
C ARG A 121 12.04 1.12 15.51
N GLN A 122 11.50 2.05 14.73
CA GLN A 122 12.19 3.29 14.37
C GLN A 122 11.92 4.43 15.35
N PHE A 123 10.72 4.46 15.94
CA PHE A 123 10.19 5.56 16.75
C PHE A 123 9.39 5.00 17.94
N PRO A 124 10.04 4.26 18.86
CA PRO A 124 9.37 3.68 20.01
C PRO A 124 8.73 4.78 20.87
N GLY A 125 7.46 4.59 21.25
CA GLY A 125 6.72 5.57 22.07
C GLY A 125 6.31 6.84 21.32
N SER A 126 6.25 6.80 19.98
CA SER A 126 5.82 7.94 19.15
C SER A 126 4.40 8.43 19.47
N GLY A 127 3.53 7.55 20.00
CA GLY A 127 2.10 7.82 20.16
C GLY A 127 1.33 7.84 18.83
N PHE A 128 1.93 7.31 17.76
CA PHE A 128 1.29 7.09 16.47
C PHE A 128 1.03 5.60 16.26
N GLU A 129 0.12 5.28 15.36
CA GLU A 129 -0.14 3.92 14.90
C GLU A 129 -0.60 3.90 13.45
N ALA A 130 -0.33 2.79 12.78
CA ALA A 130 -0.99 2.45 11.54
C ALA A 130 -2.38 1.86 11.84
N ARG A 131 -3.40 2.36 11.12
CA ARG A 131 -4.79 1.91 11.22
C ARG A 131 -5.26 1.33 9.91
N LEU A 132 -6.11 0.31 10.02
CA LEU A 132 -6.95 -0.19 8.93
C LEU A 132 -8.31 0.47 9.08
N VAL A 133 -8.80 1.12 8.03
CA VAL A 133 -10.13 1.73 7.98
C VAL A 133 -10.95 0.91 6.98
N LEU A 134 -12.11 0.48 7.44
CA LEU A 134 -13.07 -0.36 6.73
C LEU A 134 -14.32 0.48 6.52
N GLU A 135 -14.59 0.88 5.29
CA GLU A 135 -15.79 1.64 4.93
C GLU A 135 -16.76 0.73 4.17
N ASP A 136 -17.52 -0.04 4.95
CA ASP A 136 -18.44 -1.07 4.46
C ASP A 136 -19.49 -0.52 3.47
N ASP A 137 -19.95 0.72 3.68
CA ASP A 137 -20.97 1.36 2.84
C ASP A 137 -20.45 1.71 1.44
N LEU A 138 -19.14 1.91 1.30
CA LEU A 138 -18.48 2.28 0.05
C LEU A 138 -17.70 1.12 -0.57
N ASP A 139 -17.63 -0.03 0.10
CA ASP A 139 -16.80 -1.17 -0.28
C ASP A 139 -15.31 -0.77 -0.39
N GLU A 140 -14.87 0.14 0.47
CA GLU A 140 -13.52 0.71 0.44
C GLU A 140 -12.70 0.29 1.66
N VAL A 141 -11.43 -0.05 1.40
CA VAL A 141 -10.47 -0.40 2.44
C VAL A 141 -9.28 0.54 2.36
N TRP A 142 -8.92 1.14 3.49
CA TRP A 142 -7.81 2.08 3.57
C TRP A 142 -6.81 1.68 4.65
N VAL A 143 -5.54 1.99 4.41
CA VAL A 143 -4.50 1.97 5.44
C VAL A 143 -3.94 3.37 5.61
N THR A 144 -3.75 3.79 6.86
CA THR A 144 -3.16 5.09 7.20
C THR A 144 -2.24 5.00 8.41
N LEU A 145 -1.51 6.08 8.68
CA LEU A 145 -0.69 6.27 9.88
C LEU A 145 -1.10 7.59 10.55
N CYS A 146 -1.59 7.49 11.79
CA CYS A 146 -2.21 8.60 12.51
C CYS A 146 -1.84 8.57 14.00
N LYS A 147 -2.20 9.64 14.72
CA LYS A 147 -2.00 9.70 16.16
C LYS A 147 -3.00 8.78 16.88
N GLN A 148 -2.52 8.09 17.92
CA GLN A 148 -3.35 7.26 18.82
C GLN A 148 -4.45 8.09 19.48
#